data_AF-A0AAI8WF36-F1
#
_entry.id   AF-A0AAI8WF36-F1
#
_cell.length_a   1.000
_cell.length_b   1.000
_cell.length_c   1.000
_cell.angle_alpha   90.00
_cell.angle_beta   90.00
_cell.angle_gamma   90.00
#
_symmetry.space_group_name_H-M   'P 1'
#
loop_
_entity.id
_entity.type
_entity.pdbx_description
1 polymer ?
#
loop_
_entity_poly.entity_id
_entity_poly.type
_entity_poly.pdbx_seq_one_letter_code
_entity_poly.pdbx_strand_id
1 'polypeptide(L)'
;MNKSAQIKPCSPRLILQRAITVRLIDGSIWANLGNGKFVHQTNLTVREIEVLYPKIKTVVESGGKIMAKKKHSAQSLVMLEPPMKVKDWA
;
A
#
# COMPACT_ATOMS: atom_id res chain seq x y z
N MET A 1 18.88 -4.39 22.40
CA MET A 1 19.04 -5.41 21.35
C MET A 1 18.30 -4.96 20.09
N ASN A 2 19.00 -4.33 19.14
CA ASN A 2 18.42 -4.00 17.84
C ASN A 2 18.42 -5.26 16.98
N LYS A 3 17.29 -5.98 16.93
CA LYS A 3 17.04 -6.90 15.83
C LYS A 3 17.03 -6.05 14.56
N SER A 4 18.04 -6.20 13.71
CA SER A 4 18.03 -5.69 12.35
C SER A 4 16.77 -6.26 11.68
N ALA A 5 15.68 -5.49 11.68
CA ALA A 5 14.44 -5.91 11.05
C ALA A 5 14.77 -6.11 9.57
N GLN A 6 14.81 -7.35 9.11
CA GLN A 6 15.06 -7.65 7.71
C GLN A 6 14.03 -6.90 6.88
N ILE A 7 14.50 -5.95 6.08
CA ILE A 7 13.63 -5.11 5.27
C ILE A 7 13.15 -5.97 4.11
N LYS A 8 11.93 -6.50 4.21
CA LYS A 8 11.31 -7.28 3.13
C LYS A 8 10.64 -6.32 2.14
N PRO A 9 10.99 -6.35 0.84
CA PRO A 9 10.30 -5.55 -0.16
C PRO A 9 8.85 -6.03 -0.32
N CYS A 10 7.92 -5.10 -0.56
CA CYS A 10 6.54 -5.41 -0.88
C CYS A 10 6.36 -5.43 -2.40
N SER A 11 6.13 -6.61 -2.99
CA SER A 11 5.97 -6.77 -4.45
C SER A 11 4.55 -6.41 -4.91
N PRO A 12 4.36 -6.05 -6.19
CA PRO A 12 3.01 -5.83 -6.75
C PRO A 12 2.09 -7.04 -6.53
N ARG A 13 2.62 -8.26 -6.66
CA ARG A 13 1.86 -9.51 -6.44
C ARG A 13 1.28 -9.60 -5.02
N LEU A 14 2.04 -9.20 -4.00
CA LEU A 14 1.54 -9.19 -2.62
C LEU A 14 0.42 -8.18 -2.43
N ILE A 15 0.51 -7.03 -3.08
CA ILE A 15 -0.52 -5.98 -3.05
C ILE A 15 -1.81 -6.52 -3.66
N LEU A 16 -1.74 -7.17 -4.82
CA LEU A 16 -2.92 -7.76 -5.47
C LEU A 16 -3.65 -8.77 -4.59
N GLN A 17 -2.91 -9.58 -3.83
CA GLN A 17 -3.46 -10.64 -3.00
C GLN A 17 -4.04 -10.15 -1.67
N ARG A 18 -3.51 -9.06 -1.10
CA ARG A 18 -3.77 -8.69 0.30
C ARG A 18 -4.31 -7.27 0.50
N ALA A 19 -4.06 -6.36 -0.43
CA ALA A 19 -4.47 -4.98 -0.27
C ALA A 19 -5.98 -4.84 -0.45
N ILE A 20 -6.61 -4.09 0.44
CA ILE A 20 -7.96 -3.55 0.27
C ILE A 20 -7.88 -2.15 -0.34
N THR A 21 -6.94 -1.34 0.14
CA THR A 21 -6.64 -0.02 -0.44
C THR A 21 -5.15 0.26 -0.48
N VAL A 22 -4.76 1.16 -1.37
CA VAL A 22 -3.44 1.77 -1.40
C VAL A 22 -3.58 3.28 -1.36
N ARG A 23 -2.66 3.94 -0.65
CA ARG A 23 -2.54 5.41 -0.65
C ARG A 23 -1.29 5.79 -1.43
N LEU A 24 -1.41 6.69 -2.39
CA LEU A 24 -0.27 7.18 -3.17
C LEU A 24 0.47 8.30 -2.42
N ILE A 25 1.63 8.69 -2.95
CA ILE A 25 2.47 9.77 -2.41
C ILE A 25 1.73 11.12 -2.39
N ASP A 26 0.88 11.38 -3.39
CA ASP A 26 0.03 12.58 -3.49
C ASP A 26 -1.16 12.56 -2.51
N GLY A 27 -1.33 11.47 -1.76
CA GLY A 27 -2.40 11.32 -0.78
C GLY A 27 -3.68 10.68 -1.32
N SER A 28 -3.81 10.49 -2.63
CA SER A 28 -4.97 9.82 -3.24
C SER A 28 -5.11 8.38 -2.76
N ILE A 29 -6.35 7.92 -2.64
CA ILE A 29 -6.72 6.59 -2.14
C ILE A 29 -7.36 5.80 -3.27
N TRP A 30 -6.87 4.57 -3.44
CA TRP A 30 -7.29 3.66 -4.48
C TRP A 30 -7.70 2.33 -3.87
N ALA A 31 -8.93 1.90 -4.13
CA ALA A 31 -9.46 0.63 -3.66
C ALA A 31 -9.13 -0.49 -4.66
N ASN A 32 -8.74 -1.66 -4.16
CA ASN A 32 -8.44 -2.83 -4.97
C ASN A 32 -9.74 -3.45 -5.51
N LEU A 33 -9.88 -3.54 -6.83
CA LEU A 33 -11.01 -4.22 -7.49
C LEU A 33 -10.73 -5.70 -7.80
N GLY A 34 -9.52 -6.17 -7.48
CA GLY A 34 -9.01 -7.45 -7.95
C GLY A 34 -8.46 -7.36 -9.38
N ASN A 35 -7.91 -8.48 -9.87
CA ASN A 35 -7.43 -8.62 -11.26
C ASN A 35 -6.48 -7.52 -11.75
N GLY A 36 -5.62 -6.99 -10.88
CA GLY A 36 -4.67 -5.92 -11.27
C GLY A 36 -5.20 -4.50 -11.12
N LYS A 37 -6.51 -4.33 -10.96
CA LYS A 37 -7.18 -3.03 -11.10
C LYS A 37 -7.49 -2.36 -9.77
N PHE A 38 -7.40 -1.05 -9.79
CA PHE A 38 -7.67 -0.19 -8.66
C PHE A 38 -8.53 1.00 -9.08
N VAL A 39 -9.50 1.37 -8.23
CA VAL A 39 -10.39 2.50 -8.47
C VAL A 39 -10.08 3.64 -7.52
N HIS A 40 -9.96 4.85 -8.05
CA HIS A 40 -9.81 6.06 -7.25
C HIS A 40 -11.10 6.35 -6.47
N GLN A 41 -11.01 6.58 -5.16
CA GLN A 41 -12.18 6.70 -4.29
C GLN A 41 -13.14 7.84 -4.67
N THR A 42 -12.62 9.00 -5.08
CA THR A 42 -13.44 10.18 -5.40
C THR A 42 -13.96 10.22 -6.83
N ASN A 43 -13.08 10.12 -7.83
CA ASN A 43 -13.44 10.34 -9.24
C ASN A 43 -13.70 9.04 -10.02
N LEU A 44 -13.66 7.88 -9.35
CA LEU A 44 -13.94 6.56 -9.92
C LEU A 44 -13.05 6.15 -11.11
N THR A 45 -11.93 6.84 -11.32
CA THR A 45 -10.96 6.45 -12.35
C THR A 45 -10.36 5.10 -12.00
N VAL A 46 -10.30 4.19 -12.98
CA VAL A 46 -9.66 2.88 -12.82
C VAL A 46 -8.26 2.88 -13.42
N ARG A 47 -7.29 2.32 -12.69
CA ARG A 47 -5.90 2.15 -13.13
C ARG A 47 -5.38 0.77 -12.75
N GLU A 48 -4.44 0.27 -13.55
CA GLU A 48 -3.71 -0.96 -13.27
C GLU A 48 -2.63 -0.74 -12.20
N ILE A 49 -2.29 -1.81 -11.47
CA ILE A 49 -1.30 -1.78 -10.39
C ILE A 49 0.08 -1.34 -10.88
N GLU A 50 0.47 -1.67 -12.11
CA GLU A 50 1.75 -1.27 -12.71
C GLU A 50 1.90 0.25 -12.77
N VAL A 51 0.78 0.96 -12.98
CA VAL A 51 0.75 2.45 -13.02
C VAL A 51 0.83 3.04 -11.62
N LEU A 52 0.19 2.39 -10.64
CA LEU A 52 0.10 2.89 -9.27
C LEU A 52 1.34 2.55 -8.44
N TYR A 53 1.90 1.35 -8.62
CA TYR A 53 2.93 0.76 -7.77
C TYR A 53 4.14 1.68 -7.47
N PRO A 54 4.74 2.36 -8.46
CA PRO A 54 5.84 3.29 -8.21
C PRO A 54 5.44 4.45 -7.27
N LYS A 55 4.16 4.82 -7.27
CA LYS A 55 3.58 5.96 -6.54
C LYS A 55 2.97 5.56 -5.20
N ILE A 56 2.86 4.27 -4.88
CA ILE A 56 2.27 3.80 -3.62
C ILE A 56 3.15 4.26 -2.44
N LYS A 57 2.53 4.93 -1.48
CA LYS A 57 3.12 5.30 -0.19
C LYS A 57 2.76 4.32 0.90
N THR A 58 1.53 3.81 0.91
CA THR A 58 1.01 2.95 1.97
C THR A 58 0.09 1.88 1.37
N VAL A 59 0.21 0.64 1.85
CA VAL A 59 -0.68 -0.48 1.50
C VAL A 59 -1.44 -0.90 2.74
N VAL A 60 -2.76 -0.94 2.63
CA VAL A 60 -3.66 -1.34 3.72
C VAL A 60 -4.32 -2.67 3.37
N GLU A 61 -4.18 -3.65 4.25
CA GLU A 61 -4.88 -4.94 4.18
C GLU A 61 -6.13 -4.95 5.07
N SER A 62 -6.86 -6.07 5.01
CA SER A 62 -8.07 -6.31 5.79
C SER A 62 -7.90 -5.99 7.29
N GLY A 63 -8.95 -5.43 7.89
CA GLY A 63 -8.93 -5.04 9.31
C GLY A 63 -8.20 -3.72 9.58
N GLY A 64 -8.00 -2.88 8.55
CA GLY A 64 -7.43 -1.55 8.70
C GLY A 64 -5.96 -1.59 9.12
N LYS A 65 -5.18 -2.52 8.56
CA LYS A 65 -3.77 -2.71 8.91
C LYS A 65 -2.87 -2.28 7.76
N ILE A 66 -1.89 -1.43 8.06
CA ILE A 66 -0.81 -1.06 7.14
C ILE A 66 0.17 -2.24 7.09
N MET A 67 0.15 -2.98 5.98
CA MET A 67 1.05 -4.12 5.75
C MET A 67 2.38 -3.69 5.12
N ALA A 68 2.42 -2.55 4.43
CA ALA A 68 3.62 -2.03 3.80
C ALA A 68 3.56 -0.51 3.68
N LYS A 69 4.73 0.16 3.74
CA LYS A 69 4.83 1.60 3.50
C LYS A 69 6.19 2.02 2.95
N LYS A 70 6.22 3.17 2.29
CA LYS A 70 7.45 3.93 2.01
C LYS A 70 7.71 4.89 3.16
N LYS A 71 8.96 4.98 3.63
CA LYS A 71 9.37 6.03 4.57
C LYS A 71 9.57 7.36 3.84
N HIS A 72 10.16 7.31 2.64
CA HIS A 72 10.38 8.46 1.76
C HIS A 72 9.98 8.11 0.32
N SER A 73 9.62 9.10 -0.51
CA SER A 73 9.12 8.90 -1.88
C SER A 73 10.09 8.14 -2.78
N ALA A 74 11.39 8.43 -2.65
CA ALA A 74 12.47 7.80 -3.41
C ALA A 74 12.83 6.37 -2.95
N GLN A 75 12.25 5.88 -1.85
CA GLN A 75 12.55 4.54 -1.33
C GLN A 75 11.60 3.48 -1.88
N SER A 76 12.08 2.24 -1.81
CA SER A 76 11.25 1.07 -2.10
C SER A 76 10.11 0.93 -1.10
N LEU A 77 9.01 0.33 -1.56
CA LEU A 77 7.90 -0.05 -0.70
C LEU A 77 8.30 -1.29 0.11
N VAL A 78 8.23 -1.20 1.44
CA VAL A 78 8.70 -2.27 2.33
C VAL A 78 7.59 -2.76 3.24
N MET A 79 7.60 -4.06 3.52
CA MET A 79 6.68 -4.71 4.44
C MET A 79 6.90 -4.23 5.88
N LEU A 80 5.83 -4.17 6.65
CA LEU A 80 5.86 -3.93 8.09
C LEU A 80 5.60 -5.24 8.82
N GLU A 81 6.56 -5.64 9.65
CA GLU A 81 6.44 -6.81 10.53
C GLU A 81 6.73 -6.37 11.98
N PRO A 82 5.70 -6.28 12.85
CA PRO A 82 4.28 -6.55 12.58
C PRO A 82 3.58 -5.43 11.77
N PRO A 83 2.45 -5.72 11.11
CA PRO A 83 1.59 -4.68 10.52
C PRO A 83 1.13 -3.66 11.55
N MET A 84 0.98 -2.41 11.15
CA MET A 84 0.50 -1.34 12.04
C MET A 84 -1.00 -1.10 11.84
N LYS A 85 -1.77 -0.83 12.89
CA LYS A 85 -3.14 -0.32 12.71
C LYS A 85 -3.09 1.06 12.06
N VAL A 86 -4.01 1.32 11.13
CA VAL A 86 -4.33 2.68 10.70
C VAL A 86 -4.84 3.41 11.94
N LYS A 87 -4.17 4.50 12.34
CA LYS A 87 -4.71 5.40 13.36
C LYS A 87 -5.86 6.18 12.71
N ASP A 88 -6.92 6.43 13.47
CA ASP A 88 -8.19 6.99 13.02
C ASP A 88 -8.04 7.99 11.87
N TRP A 89 -8.82 7.78 10.82
CA TRP A 89 -9.00 8.74 9.74
C TRP A 89 -9.74 9.94 10.31
N ALA A 90 -9.01 10.90 10.88
CA ALA A 90 -9.52 12.24 11.15
C ALA A 90 -9.76 12.99 9.83
#